data_AF-A0A7J2GY08-F1
#
_entry.id   AF-A0A7J2GY08-F1
#
_cell.length_a   1.000
_cell.length_b   1.000
_cell.length_c   1.000
_cell.angle_alpha   90.00
_cell.angle_beta   90.00
_cell.angle_gamma   90.00
#
_symmetry.space_group_name_H-M   'P 1'
#
loop_
_entity.id
_entity.type
_entity.pdbx_description
1 polymer ?
#
loop_
_entity_poly.entity_id
_entity_poly.type
_entity_poly.pdbx_seq_one_letter_code
_entity_poly.pdbx_strand_id
1 'polypeptide(L)'
;MALLESVDFSNLDKVKLVMDWVTFLLKKVGHQRLLDVLEYYVDVGWLSRELKDELFNYSKGFGGIGPKKTDFKLSIDDHITSLKYIMKLSESGMNEEEFEVLARKLAKLGGLEFGS
;
A
#
# COMPACT_ATOMS: atom_id res chain seq x y z
N MET A 1 0.17 -7.39 15.09
CA MET A 1 1.10 -8.10 14.20
C MET A 1 0.65 -7.80 12.78
N ALA A 2 1.41 -6.95 12.10
CA ALA A 2 1.18 -6.54 10.72
C ALA A 2 2.05 -7.39 9.77
N LEU A 3 1.68 -7.44 8.48
CA LEU A 3 2.50 -8.09 7.45
C LEU A 3 3.86 -7.39 7.27
N LEU A 4 3.88 -6.06 7.39
CA LEU A 4 5.10 -5.27 7.32
C LEU A 4 5.15 -4.32 8.51
N GLU A 5 6.03 -4.67 9.46
CA GLU A 5 6.21 -3.92 10.71
C GLU A 5 7.17 -2.73 10.54
N SER A 6 8.22 -2.88 9.73
CA SER A 6 9.24 -1.85 9.49
C SER A 6 9.97 -2.09 8.17
N VAL A 7 10.59 -1.05 7.61
CA VAL A 7 11.48 -1.16 6.45
C VAL A 7 12.89 -0.73 6.84
N ASP A 8 13.90 -1.48 6.43
CA ASP A 8 15.30 -1.06 6.54
C ASP A 8 15.64 -0.02 5.46
N PHE A 9 15.55 1.26 5.80
CA PHE A 9 15.88 2.37 4.90
C PHE A 9 17.38 2.55 4.66
N SER A 10 18.26 1.76 5.30
CA SER A 10 19.68 1.72 4.93
C SER A 10 19.92 0.88 3.67
N ASN A 11 18.99 -0.01 3.34
CA ASN A 11 19.04 -0.84 2.14
C ASN A 11 18.44 -0.09 0.94
N LEU A 12 19.28 0.28 -0.03
CA LEU A 12 18.87 1.05 -1.21
C LEU A 12 17.82 0.35 -2.08
N ASP A 13 17.83 -0.99 -2.15
CA ASP A 13 16.83 -1.75 -2.92
C ASP A 13 15.45 -1.65 -2.25
N LYS A 14 15.41 -1.73 -0.92
CA LYS A 14 14.18 -1.54 -0.13
C LYS A 14 13.68 -0.10 -0.25
N VAL A 15 14.57 0.89 -0.15
CA VAL A 15 14.22 2.32 -0.33
C VAL A 15 13.61 2.56 -1.71
N LYS A 16 14.23 2.04 -2.77
CA LYS A 16 13.72 2.17 -4.14
C LYS A 16 12.34 1.53 -4.28
N LEU A 17 12.15 0.35 -3.69
CA LEU A 17 10.87 -0.36 -3.73
C LEU A 17 9.75 0.42 -2.99
N VAL A 18 10.07 1.03 -1.84
CA VAL A 18 9.16 1.94 -1.13
C VAL A 18 8.83 3.18 -1.97
N MET A 19 9.84 3.81 -2.58
CA MET A 19 9.65 4.97 -3.46
C MET A 19 8.70 4.65 -4.62
N ASP A 20 8.91 3.50 -5.28
CA ASP A 20 8.07 3.04 -6.38
C ASP A 20 6.63 2.79 -5.92
N TRP A 21 6.46 2.17 -4.75
CA TRP A 21 5.15 1.90 -4.17
C TRP A 21 4.39 3.18 -3.78
N VAL A 22 5.03 4.09 -3.05
CA VAL A 22 4.43 5.38 -2.65
C VAL A 22 4.08 6.21 -3.89
N THR A 23 4.95 6.23 -4.89
CA THR A 23 4.67 6.89 -6.17
C THR A 23 3.48 6.26 -6.89
N PHE A 24 3.36 4.93 -6.89
CA PHE A 24 2.20 4.22 -7.44
C PHE A 24 0.90 4.66 -6.76
N LEU A 25 0.86 4.68 -5.42
CA LEU A 25 -0.31 5.12 -4.66
C LEU A 25 -0.65 6.59 -4.95
N LEU A 26 0.34 7.48 -4.92
CA LEU A 26 0.16 8.90 -5.22
C LEU A 26 -0.40 9.12 -6.63
N LYS A 27 0.07 8.39 -7.64
CA LYS A 27 -0.48 8.46 -9.00
C LYS A 27 -1.96 8.08 -9.09
N LYS A 28 -2.44 7.23 -8.16
CA LYS A 28 -3.81 6.73 -8.15
C LYS A 28 -4.75 7.60 -7.33
N VAL A 29 -4.40 7.91 -6.09
CA VAL A 29 -5.29 8.61 -5.15
C VAL A 29 -4.86 10.04 -4.83
N GLY A 30 -3.65 10.43 -5.23
CA GLY A 30 -3.06 11.72 -4.89
C GLY A 30 -2.66 11.83 -3.43
N HIS A 31 -2.01 12.94 -3.10
CA HIS A 31 -1.47 13.15 -1.75
C HIS A 31 -2.58 13.28 -0.69
N GLN A 32 -3.74 13.85 -1.05
CA GLN A 32 -4.84 14.08 -0.11
C GLN A 32 -5.44 12.80 0.45
N ARG A 33 -5.49 11.73 -0.35
CA ARG A 33 -6.13 10.45 0.03
C ARG A 33 -5.13 9.36 0.36
N LEU A 34 -3.83 9.64 0.27
CA LEU A 34 -2.80 8.67 0.59
C LEU A 34 -2.89 8.25 2.07
N LEU A 35 -3.16 9.18 2.98
CA LEU A 35 -3.29 8.87 4.41
C LEU A 35 -4.42 7.86 4.64
N ASP A 36 -5.62 8.11 4.10
CA ASP A 36 -6.77 7.20 4.20
C ASP A 36 -6.43 5.78 3.74
N VAL A 37 -5.69 5.66 2.64
CA VAL A 37 -5.28 4.36 2.08
C VAL A 37 -4.30 3.66 3.02
N LEU A 38 -3.30 4.38 3.53
CA LEU A 38 -2.33 3.80 4.45
C LEU A 38 -2.99 3.42 5.79
N GLU A 39 -3.95 4.20 6.28
CA GLU A 39 -4.76 3.86 7.46
C GLU A 39 -5.58 2.60 7.23
N TYR A 40 -6.24 2.47 6.08
CA TYR A 40 -6.92 1.23 5.71
C TYR A 40 -5.98 0.02 5.75
N TYR A 41 -4.73 0.17 5.27
CA TYR A 41 -3.72 -0.89 5.35
C TYR A 41 -3.27 -1.22 6.77
N VAL A 42 -3.31 -0.27 7.69
CA VAL A 42 -3.13 -0.55 9.12
C VAL A 42 -4.31 -1.35 9.66
N ASP A 43 -5.54 -0.94 9.33
CA ASP A 43 -6.77 -1.57 9.83
C ASP A 43 -6.91 -3.04 9.37
N VAL A 44 -6.52 -3.36 8.13
CA VAL A 44 -6.49 -4.75 7.64
C VAL A 44 -5.23 -5.53 8.04
N GLY A 45 -4.34 -4.92 8.83
CA GLY A 45 -3.16 -5.57 9.39
C GLY A 45 -2.00 -5.77 8.40
N TRP A 46 -1.92 -4.97 7.35
CA TRP A 46 -0.81 -5.04 6.40
C TRP A 46 0.38 -4.18 6.82
N LEU A 47 0.11 -3.04 7.45
CA LEU A 47 1.12 -2.11 7.94
C LEU A 47 1.02 -1.93 9.45
N SER A 48 2.16 -1.70 10.10
CA SER A 48 2.18 -1.10 11.43
C SER A 48 1.78 0.37 11.36
N ARG A 49 1.30 0.92 12.48
CA ARG A 49 0.92 2.34 12.56
C ARG A 49 2.15 3.23 12.40
N GLU A 50 3.27 2.78 12.94
CA GLU A 50 4.58 3.43 12.90
C GLU A 50 5.08 3.54 11.46
N LEU A 51 5.03 2.45 10.70
CA LEU A 51 5.44 2.45 9.30
C LEU A 51 4.50 3.30 8.44
N LYS A 52 3.20 3.30 8.72
CA LYS A 52 2.24 4.19 8.06
C LYS A 52 2.63 5.66 8.22
N ASP A 53 2.99 6.09 9.43
CA ASP A 53 3.43 7.47 9.70
C ASP A 53 4.75 7.80 8.97
N GLU A 54 5.68 6.85 8.92
CA GLU A 54 6.94 6.99 8.19
C GLU A 54 6.72 7.15 6.68
N LEU A 55 5.91 6.27 6.07
CA LEU A 55 5.55 6.33 4.65
C LEU A 55 4.81 7.63 4.30
N PHE A 56 3.91 8.08 5.17
CA PHE A 56 3.19 9.33 4.96
C PHE A 56 4.13 10.54 5.02
N ASN A 57 5.05 10.58 5.99
CA ASN A 57 6.07 11.63 6.05
C ASN A 57 6.98 11.60 4.83
N TYR A 58 7.38 10.40 4.38
CA TYR A 58 8.19 10.22 3.18
C TYR A 58 7.49 10.76 1.93
N SER A 59 6.17 10.55 1.82
CA SER A 59 5.37 11.02 0.69
C SER A 59 5.34 12.55 0.53
N LYS A 60 5.63 13.33 1.59
CA LYS A 60 5.65 14.80 1.55
C LYS A 60 6.74 15.33 0.60
N GLY A 61 7.81 14.55 0.36
CA GLY A 61 8.83 14.87 -0.64
C GLY A 61 8.35 14.81 -2.10
N PHE A 62 7.18 14.24 -2.35
CA PHE A 62 6.62 13.98 -3.69
C PHE A 62 5.49 14.94 -4.06
N GLY A 63 5.55 16.18 -3.55
CA GLY A 63 4.53 17.20 -3.82
C GLY A 63 4.20 17.32 -5.30
N GLY A 64 2.90 17.27 -5.63
CA GLY A 64 2.40 17.44 -7.00
C GLY A 64 2.22 16.15 -7.82
N ILE A 65 2.53 14.97 -7.28
CA ILE A 65 2.20 13.69 -7.92
C ILE A 65 0.76 13.29 -7.61
N GLY A 66 -0.02 12.99 -8.65
CA GLY A 66 -1.36 12.43 -8.54
C GLY A 66 -2.45 13.21 -9.28
N PRO A 67 -3.69 12.70 -9.26
CA PRO A 67 -4.81 13.36 -9.91
C PRO A 67 -5.15 14.69 -9.23
N LYS A 68 -5.51 15.70 -10.03
CA LYS A 68 -6.01 16.99 -9.53
C LYS A 68 -7.42 16.90 -8.94
N LYS A 69 -8.15 15.81 -9.21
CA LYS A 69 -9.49 15.53 -8.69
C LYS A 69 -9.40 14.52 -7.55
N THR A 70 -10.19 14.73 -6.51
CA THR A 70 -10.12 14.02 -5.23
C THR A 70 -10.95 12.74 -5.18
N ASP A 71 -11.79 12.48 -6.19
CA ASP A 71 -12.76 11.38 -6.19
C ASP A 71 -12.16 10.01 -6.57
N PHE A 72 -10.86 9.95 -6.91
CA PHE A 72 -10.24 8.68 -7.29
C PHE A 72 -10.17 7.73 -6.10
N LYS A 73 -10.71 6.52 -6.29
CA LYS A 73 -10.63 5.38 -5.37
C LYS A 73 -9.70 4.32 -5.97
N LEU A 74 -9.01 3.57 -5.12
CA LEU A 74 -8.23 2.41 -5.56
C LEU A 74 -9.18 1.30 -6.02
N SER A 75 -8.83 0.63 -7.13
CA SER A 75 -9.49 -0.62 -7.49
C SER A 75 -8.95 -1.77 -6.64
N ILE A 76 -9.64 -2.91 -6.68
CA ILE A 76 -9.13 -4.17 -6.09
C ILE A 76 -7.74 -4.51 -6.65
N ASP A 77 -7.52 -4.36 -7.96
CA ASP A 77 -6.21 -4.59 -8.58
C ASP A 77 -5.13 -3.66 -8.03
N ASP A 78 -5.47 -2.42 -7.68
CA ASP A 78 -4.52 -1.49 -7.08
C ASP A 78 -4.15 -1.90 -5.63
N HIS A 79 -5.11 -2.43 -4.88
CA HIS A 79 -4.85 -3.02 -3.57
C HIS A 79 -3.99 -4.29 -3.66
N ILE A 80 -4.27 -5.18 -4.62
CA ILE A 80 -3.45 -6.36 -4.92
C ILE A 80 -2.02 -5.94 -5.29
N THR A 81 -1.88 -4.87 -6.09
CA THR A 81 -0.58 -4.32 -6.46
C THR A 81 0.17 -3.82 -5.23
N SER A 82 -0.51 -3.12 -4.32
CA SER A 82 0.07 -2.67 -3.05
C SER A 82 0.51 -3.84 -2.17
N LEU A 83 -0.30 -4.90 -2.09
CA LEU A 83 0.04 -6.09 -1.32
C LEU A 83 1.32 -6.76 -1.86
N LYS A 84 1.53 -6.79 -3.19
CA LYS A 84 2.80 -7.30 -3.78
C LYS A 84 4.01 -6.50 -3.32
N TYR A 85 3.91 -5.18 -3.21
CA TYR A 85 5.00 -4.34 -2.68
C TYR A 85 5.28 -4.66 -1.22
N ILE A 86 4.22 -4.72 -0.39
CA ILE A 86 4.31 -5.04 1.04
C ILE A 86 5.00 -6.38 1.26
N MET A 87 4.63 -7.41 0.50
CA MET A 87 5.25 -8.73 0.61
C MET A 87 6.73 -8.72 0.25
N LYS A 88 7.09 -8.08 -0.87
CA LYS A 88 8.50 -7.92 -1.25
C LYS A 88 9.32 -7.18 -0.20
N LEU A 89 8.74 -6.16 0.44
CA LEU A 89 9.39 -5.38 1.50
C LEU A 89 9.54 -6.17 2.80
N SER A 90 8.55 -7.00 3.14
CA SER A 90 8.55 -7.81 4.35
C SER A 90 9.52 -8.98 4.29
N GLU A 91 10.09 -9.27 3.12
CA GLU A 91 10.87 -10.48 2.85
C GLU A 91 10.12 -11.75 3.27
N SER A 92 8.78 -11.66 3.36
CA SER A 92 7.93 -12.80 3.62
C SER A 92 8.28 -13.83 2.57
N GLY A 93 8.76 -15.00 2.98
CA GLY A 93 8.96 -16.16 2.09
C GLY A 93 7.65 -16.73 1.55
N MET A 94 6.63 -15.87 1.44
CA MET A 94 5.30 -16.20 0.96
C MET A 94 5.40 -16.63 -0.49
N ASN A 95 4.92 -17.83 -0.76
CA ASN A 95 4.93 -18.37 -2.10
C ASN A 95 3.76 -17.83 -2.93
N GLU A 96 3.80 -18.07 -4.24
CA GLU A 96 2.78 -17.60 -5.19
C GLU A 96 1.36 -18.10 -4.83
N GLU A 97 1.23 -19.29 -4.24
CA GLU A 97 -0.07 -19.86 -3.86
C GLU A 97 -0.69 -19.12 -2.67
N GLU A 98 0.11 -18.82 -1.65
CA GLU A 98 -0.32 -18.02 -0.49
C GLU A 98 -0.71 -16.60 -0.90
N PHE A 99 0.04 -16.01 -1.84
CA PHE A 99 -0.29 -14.72 -2.44
C PHE A 99 -1.64 -14.77 -3.19
N GLU A 100 -1.84 -15.78 -4.04
CA GLU A 100 -3.08 -15.97 -4.81
C GLU A 100 -4.30 -16.14 -3.90
N VAL A 101 -4.16 -16.88 -2.79
CA VAL A 101 -5.23 -17.03 -1.80
C VAL A 101 -5.59 -15.69 -1.16
N LEU A 102 -4.59 -14.88 -0.79
CA LEU A 102 -4.81 -13.55 -0.23
C LEU A 102 -5.41 -12.57 -1.24
N ALA A 103 -4.92 -12.57 -2.48
CA ALA A 103 -5.45 -11.75 -3.57
C ALA A 103 -6.92 -12.09 -3.86
N ARG A 104 -7.28 -13.39 -3.88
CA ARG A 104 -8.67 -13.84 -4.03
C ARG A 104 -9.55 -13.44 -2.85
N LYS A 105 -9.03 -13.50 -1.62
CA LYS A 105 -9.76 -13.02 -0.43
C LYS A 105 -10.03 -11.52 -0.52
N LEU A 106 -9.04 -10.73 -0.93
CA LEU A 106 -9.22 -9.29 -1.14
C LEU A 106 -10.25 -8.99 -2.22
N ALA A 107 -10.21 -9.71 -3.33
CA ALA A 107 -11.20 -9.53 -4.39
C ALA A 107 -12.63 -9.82 -3.90
N LYS A 108 -12.81 -10.80 -3.02
CA LYS A 108 -14.10 -11.09 -2.39
C LYS A 108 -14.53 -10.03 -1.38
N LEU A 109 -13.61 -9.49 -0.58
CA LEU A 109 -13.90 -8.46 0.41
C LEU A 109 -14.20 -7.10 -0.26
N GLY A 110 -13.39 -6.69 -1.23
CA GLY A 110 -13.61 -5.48 -2.01
C GLY A 110 -14.87 -5.53 -2.89
N GLY A 111 -15.37 -6.74 -3.20
CA GLY A 111 -16.65 -6.95 -3.87
C GLY A 111 -17.89 -6.77 -2.98
N LEU A 112 -17.74 -6.67 -1.66
CA LEU A 112 -18.86 -6.56 -0.72
C LEU A 112 -19.05 -5.15 -0.13
N GLU A 113 -18.04 -4.27 -0.14
CA GLU A 113 -18.11 -2.99 0.62
C GLU A 113 -17.94 -1.69 -0.18
N PHE A 114 -17.86 -1.73 -1.51
CA PHE A 114 -17.77 -0.49 -2.33
C PHE A 114 -18.88 -0.30 -3.36
N GLY A 115 -19.97 -1.06 -3.22
CA GLY A 115 -21.23 -0.82 -3.93
C GLY A 115 -22.23 -0.09 -3.04
N SER A 116 -22.12 1.24 -2.95
CA SER A 116 -23.18 2.19 -2.56
C SER A 116 -22.72 3.61 -2.89
#